data_AF-A0A9D7CRB8-F1
#
_entry.id   AF-A0A9D7CRB8-F1
#
_cell.length_a   1.000
_cell.length_b   1.000
_cell.length_c   1.000
_cell.angle_alpha   90.00
_cell.angle_beta   90.00
_cell.angle_gamma   90.00
#
_symmetry.space_group_name_H-M   'P 1'
#
loop_
_entity.id
_entity.type
_entity.pdbx_description
1 polymer ?
#
loop_
_entity_poly.entity_id
_entity_poly.type
_entity_poly.pdbx_seq_one_letter_code
_entity_poly.pdbx_strand_id
1 'polypeptide(L)'
;MLIEVQSFTGALTPARHRLVTTVATEALVWLSDAVRAVFIRVPSGPRAAPASLRPTSVVVVLKDGRRFDALAEEPILADALERACHDVRRQIADALGRPLRRRRGAAASPDSPLAGAERRLAR
;
A
#
# COMPACT_ATOMS: atom_id res chain seq x y z
N MET A 1 -12.78 -10.74 -0.08
CA MET A 1 -11.79 -9.85 -0.73
C MET A 1 -10.77 -10.72 -1.44
N LEU A 2 -10.68 -10.62 -2.77
CA LEU A 2 -9.64 -11.27 -3.56
C LEU A 2 -8.40 -10.34 -3.59
N ILE A 3 -7.19 -10.88 -3.43
CA ILE A 3 -5.94 -10.12 -3.60
C ILE A 3 -5.13 -10.77 -4.71
N GLU A 4 -4.84 -10.00 -5.75
CA GLU A 4 -3.99 -10.40 -6.87
C GLU A 4 -2.71 -9.56 -6.88
N VAL A 5 -1.57 -10.25 -6.90
CA VAL A 5 -0.26 -9.60 -6.90
C VAL A 5 0.45 -9.93 -8.21
N GLN A 6 0.82 -8.89 -8.95
CA GLN A 6 1.57 -8.97 -10.18
C GLN A 6 2.86 -8.17 -10.07
N SER A 7 3.78 -8.42 -11.00
CA SER A 7 5.07 -7.75 -11.03
C SER A 7 5.34 -7.15 -12.40
N PHE A 8 6.06 -6.01 -12.46
CA PHE A 8 6.24 -5.23 -13.69
C PHE A 8 7.11 -5.89 -14.77
N THR A 9 8.08 -6.70 -14.39
CA THR A 9 9.19 -7.15 -15.26
C THR A 9 9.55 -8.63 -15.12
N GLY A 10 8.69 -9.47 -14.52
CA GLY A 10 8.99 -10.89 -14.34
C GLY A 10 8.32 -11.58 -13.14
N ALA A 11 8.75 -12.80 -12.84
CA ALA A 11 8.17 -13.63 -11.78
C ALA A 11 8.39 -13.06 -10.37
N LEU A 12 7.37 -13.17 -9.52
CA LEU A 12 7.42 -12.84 -8.10
C LEU A 12 8.03 -13.99 -7.30
N THR A 13 8.99 -13.68 -6.44
CA THR A 13 9.46 -14.67 -5.47
C THR A 13 8.38 -14.93 -4.41
N PRO A 14 8.31 -16.14 -3.82
CA PRO A 14 7.34 -16.44 -2.76
C PRO A 14 7.43 -15.50 -1.56
N ALA A 15 8.64 -15.10 -1.17
CA ALA A 15 8.86 -14.16 -0.07
C ALA A 15 8.28 -12.77 -0.38
N ARG A 16 8.49 -12.25 -1.59
CA ARG A 16 7.93 -10.96 -2.01
C ARG A 16 6.41 -11.03 -2.13
N HIS A 17 5.88 -12.12 -2.67
CA HIS A 17 4.43 -12.34 -2.73
C HIS A 17 3.82 -12.31 -1.31
N ARG A 18 4.40 -13.05 -0.36
CA ARG A 18 3.95 -13.05 1.05
C ARG A 18 4.00 -11.65 1.67
N LEU A 19 5.10 -10.93 1.50
CA LEU A 19 5.23 -9.56 2.01
C LEU A 19 4.10 -8.65 1.49
N VAL A 20 3.88 -8.66 0.16
CA VAL A 20 2.86 -7.82 -0.48
C VAL A 20 1.46 -8.19 0.02
N THR A 21 1.14 -9.48 0.02
CA THR A 21 -0.17 -9.95 0.50
C THR A 21 -0.39 -9.60 1.96
N THR A 22 0.60 -9.77 2.83
CA THR A 22 0.48 -9.43 4.27
C THR A 22 0.26 -7.93 4.47
N VAL A 23 1.11 -7.08 3.89
CA VAL A 23 0.99 -5.61 4.05
C VAL A 23 -0.36 -5.12 3.53
N ALA A 24 -0.78 -5.57 2.35
CA ALA A 24 -2.06 -5.18 1.78
C ALA A 24 -3.25 -5.69 2.59
N THR A 25 -3.20 -6.93 3.07
CA THR A 25 -4.24 -7.50 3.93
C THR A 25 -4.37 -6.69 5.21
N GLU A 26 -3.26 -6.45 5.93
CA GLU A 26 -3.28 -5.68 7.17
C GLU A 26 -3.77 -4.24 6.96
N ALA A 27 -3.36 -3.61 5.85
CA ALA A 27 -3.83 -2.26 5.54
C ALA A 27 -5.33 -2.24 5.25
N LEU A 28 -5.85 -3.20 4.47
CA LEU A 28 -7.20 -3.17 3.88
C LEU A 28 -8.22 -4.05 4.60
N VAL A 29 -7.85 -4.83 5.62
CA VAL A 29 -8.75 -5.77 6.32
C VAL A 29 -10.01 -5.10 6.86
N TRP A 30 -9.89 -3.86 7.32
CA TRP A 30 -11.02 -3.09 7.87
C TRP A 30 -12.06 -2.68 6.81
N LEU A 31 -11.70 -2.76 5.52
CA LEU A 31 -12.56 -2.52 4.37
C LEU A 31 -13.03 -3.83 3.71
N SER A 32 -12.73 -4.99 4.30
CA SER A 32 -13.03 -6.30 3.67
C SER A 32 -14.52 -6.53 3.38
N ASP A 33 -15.41 -5.85 4.12
CA ASP A 33 -16.85 -5.84 3.88
C ASP A 33 -17.23 -5.12 2.58
N ALA A 34 -16.51 -4.05 2.23
CA ALA A 34 -16.75 -3.21 1.06
C ALA A 34 -15.92 -3.61 -0.16
N VAL A 35 -14.77 -4.27 0.03
CA VAL A 35 -13.82 -4.57 -1.06
C VAL A 35 -14.12 -5.90 -1.74
N ARG A 36 -14.27 -5.86 -3.07
CA ARG A 36 -14.37 -7.04 -3.94
C ARG A 36 -12.98 -7.60 -4.23
N ALA A 37 -12.09 -6.77 -4.77
CA ALA A 37 -10.77 -7.17 -5.24
C ALA A 37 -9.70 -6.10 -4.98
N VAL A 38 -8.45 -6.54 -4.83
CA VAL A 38 -7.27 -5.70 -4.72
C VAL A 38 -6.25 -6.20 -5.73
N PHE A 39 -5.79 -5.32 -6.62
CA PHE A 39 -4.74 -5.61 -7.60
C PHE A 39 -3.50 -4.81 -7.25
N ILE A 40 -2.37 -5.48 -7.10
CA ILE A 40 -1.12 -4.85 -6.68
C ILE A 40 -0.06 -5.13 -7.74
N ARG A 41 0.60 -4.08 -8.23
CA ARG A 41 1.76 -4.22 -9.12
C ARG A 41 3.00 -3.72 -8.41
N VAL A 42 3.99 -4.59 -8.27
CA VAL A 42 5.27 -4.27 -7.64
C VAL A 42 6.43 -4.41 -8.63
N PRO A 43 7.53 -3.69 -8.45
CA PRO A 43 8.71 -3.89 -9.27
C PRO A 43 9.29 -5.30 -9.07
N SER A 44 9.57 -6.02 -10.16
CA SER A 44 10.43 -7.20 -10.14
C SER A 44 11.88 -6.80 -10.30
N GLY A 45 12.75 -7.70 -9.84
CA GLY A 45 14.18 -7.57 -9.95
C GLY A 45 14.85 -7.99 -8.65
N PRO A 46 16.14 -8.33 -8.69
CA PRO A 46 16.96 -8.42 -7.48
C PRO A 46 16.81 -7.13 -6.66
N ARG A 47 17.22 -7.15 -5.39
CA ARG A 47 17.33 -5.96 -4.54
C ARG A 47 18.32 -4.99 -5.22
N ALA A 48 17.89 -4.28 -6.24
CA ALA A 48 18.77 -3.62 -7.20
C ALA A 48 19.04 -2.20 -6.71
N ALA A 49 20.33 -1.87 -6.73
CA ALA A 49 21.01 -0.59 -6.55
C ALA A 49 20.19 0.59 -5.99
N PRO A 50 20.68 1.28 -4.95
CA PRO A 50 19.96 2.31 -4.17
C PRO A 50 19.48 3.58 -4.92
N ALA A 51 19.48 3.60 -6.26
CA ALA A 51 19.21 4.79 -7.07
C ALA A 51 18.01 4.68 -8.04
N SER A 52 17.39 3.51 -8.24
CA SER A 52 16.25 3.39 -9.16
C SER A 52 14.94 3.26 -8.39
N LEU A 53 14.28 4.38 -8.12
CA LEU A 53 12.89 4.40 -7.67
C LEU A 53 12.04 3.65 -8.72
N ARG A 54 11.29 2.66 -8.28
CA ARG A 54 10.35 1.94 -9.14
C ARG A 54 8.95 2.02 -8.54
N PRO A 55 7.94 2.38 -9.34
CA PRO A 55 6.60 2.59 -8.83
C PRO A 55 5.99 1.29 -8.32
N THR A 56 5.27 1.39 -7.22
CA THR A 56 4.34 0.37 -6.74
C THR A 56 2.94 0.92 -6.89
N SER A 57 2.03 0.15 -7.52
CA SER A 57 0.64 0.55 -7.65
C SER A 57 -0.29 -0.41 -6.92
N VAL A 58 -1.31 0.17 -6.28
CA VAL A 58 -2.38 -0.55 -5.60
C VAL A 58 -3.69 -0.05 -6.18
N VAL A 59 -4.51 -0.98 -6.64
CA VAL A 59 -5.86 -0.72 -7.14
C VAL A 59 -6.83 -1.51 -6.28
N VAL A 60 -7.87 -0.85 -5.78
CA VAL A 60 -8.95 -1.48 -5.03
C VAL A 60 -10.25 -1.31 -5.78
N VAL A 61 -11.00 -2.41 -5.92
CA VAL A 61 -12.34 -2.44 -6.50
C VAL A 61 -13.32 -2.80 -5.40
N LEU A 62 -14.27 -1.90 -5.16
CA LEU A 62 -15.36 -2.10 -4.20
C LEU A 62 -16.44 -3.02 -4.78
N LYS A 63 -17.30 -3.57 -3.91
CA LYS A 63 -18.43 -4.41 -4.29
C LYS A 63 -19.48 -3.66 -5.12
N ASP A 64 -19.59 -2.35 -4.94
CA ASP A 64 -20.45 -1.46 -5.73
C ASP A 64 -19.85 -1.07 -7.10
N GLY A 65 -18.67 -1.60 -7.44
CA GLY A 65 -17.99 -1.37 -8.71
C GLY A 65 -17.07 -0.15 -8.74
N ARG A 66 -17.07 0.71 -7.71
CA ARG A 66 -16.13 1.85 -7.64
C ARG A 66 -14.70 1.36 -7.57
N ARG A 67 -13.81 2.09 -8.24
CA ARG A 67 -12.39 1.79 -8.36
C ARG A 67 -11.57 2.94 -7.80
N PHE A 68 -10.55 2.60 -7.02
CA PHE A 68 -9.60 3.52 -6.41
C PHE A 68 -8.20 3.02 -6.69
N ASP A 69 -7.29 3.94 -6.96
CA ASP A 69 -5.90 3.62 -7.26
C ASP A 69 -4.94 4.60 -6.60
N ALA A 70 -3.77 4.09 -6.24
CA ALA A 70 -2.64 4.91 -5.84
C ALA A 70 -1.34 4.31 -6.35
N LEU A 71 -0.38 5.20 -6.56
CA LEU A 71 0.97 4.89 -6.96
C LEU A 71 1.92 5.54 -5.96
N ALA A 72 2.92 4.78 -5.53
CA ALA A 72 3.96 5.27 -4.64
C ALA A 72 5.34 4.81 -5.12
N GLU A 73 6.31 5.70 -4.96
CA GLU A 73 7.70 5.49 -5.30
C GLU A 73 8.53 5.69 -4.03
N GLU A 74 9.07 4.59 -3.51
CA GLU A 74 9.97 4.61 -2.35
C GLU A 74 11.18 3.71 -2.63
N PRO A 75 12.36 3.97 -2.01
CA PRO A 75 13.53 3.11 -2.13
C PRO A 75 13.29 1.69 -1.59
N ILE A 76 12.41 1.58 -0.59
CA ILE A 76 12.06 0.32 0.07
C ILE A 76 10.66 -0.09 -0.39
N LEU A 77 10.53 -1.33 -0.88
CA LEU A 77 9.25 -1.85 -1.36
C LEU A 77 8.15 -1.83 -0.29
N ALA A 78 8.49 -2.14 0.96
CA ALA A 78 7.54 -2.10 2.07
C ALA A 78 6.96 -0.69 2.24
N ASP A 79 7.80 0.33 2.24
CA ASP A 79 7.39 1.73 2.38
C ASP A 79 6.52 2.17 1.20
N ALA A 80 6.88 1.79 -0.04
CA ALA A 80 6.07 2.07 -1.22
C ALA A 80 4.68 1.43 -1.11
N LEU A 81 4.59 0.17 -0.68
CA LEU A 81 3.32 -0.51 -0.45
C LEU A 81 2.50 0.16 0.65
N GLU A 82 3.12 0.49 1.77
CA GLU A 82 2.43 1.14 2.89
C GLU A 82 1.86 2.49 2.48
N ARG A 83 2.62 3.30 1.74
CA ARG A 83 2.18 4.59 1.22
C ARG A 83 1.03 4.43 0.21
N ALA A 84 1.18 3.57 -0.80
CA ALA A 84 0.11 3.33 -1.77
C ALA A 84 -1.17 2.80 -1.10
N CYS A 85 -1.05 1.85 -0.16
CA CYS A 85 -2.20 1.36 0.60
C CYS A 85 -2.80 2.44 1.52
N HIS A 86 -2.00 3.34 2.08
CA HIS A 86 -2.50 4.47 2.85
C HIS A 86 -3.34 5.41 1.99
N ASP A 87 -2.82 5.80 0.82
CA ASP A 87 -3.50 6.72 -0.09
C ASP A 87 -4.83 6.15 -0.59
N VAL A 88 -4.86 4.88 -1.00
CA VAL A 88 -6.12 4.22 -1.40
C VAL A 88 -7.11 4.14 -0.24
N ARG A 89 -6.66 3.83 0.98
CA ARG A 89 -7.55 3.79 2.16
C ARG A 89 -8.16 5.15 2.44
N ARG A 90 -7.40 6.23 2.29
CA ARG A 90 -7.89 7.59 2.45
C ARG A 90 -8.98 7.89 1.42
N GLN A 91 -8.71 7.63 0.14
CA GLN A 91 -9.70 7.84 -0.93
C GLN A 91 -10.99 7.05 -0.68
N ILE A 92 -10.89 5.78 -0.26
CA ILE A 92 -12.06 4.94 0.04
C ILE A 92 -12.79 5.45 1.30
N ALA A 93 -12.07 5.80 2.35
CA ALA A 93 -12.65 6.33 3.59
C ALA A 93 -13.46 7.61 3.30
N ASP A 94 -12.88 8.54 2.54
CA ASP A 94 -13.52 9.78 2.13
C ASP A 94 -14.77 9.48 1.27
N ALA A 95 -14.66 8.58 0.29
CA ALA A 95 -15.76 8.20 -0.59
C ALA A 95 -16.89 7.39 0.08
N LEU A 96 -16.62 6.77 1.24
CA LEU A 96 -17.60 6.05 2.04
C LEU A 96 -18.12 6.87 3.23
N GLY A 97 -17.57 8.07 3.48
CA GLY A 97 -17.85 8.85 4.68
C GLY A 97 -17.47 8.11 5.97
N ARG A 98 -16.46 7.22 5.91
CA ARG A 98 -16.02 6.41 7.06
C ARG A 98 -14.74 7.02 7.65
N PRO A 99 -14.59 7.08 8.99
CA PRO A 99 -13.36 7.57 9.59
C PRO A 99 -12.19 6.62 9.27
N LEU A 100 -11.03 7.18 8.92
CA LEU A 100 -9.82 6.41 8.68
C LEU A 100 -9.35 5.78 10.00
N ARG A 101 -9.43 4.45 10.11
CA ARG A 101 -8.92 3.75 11.30
C ARG A 101 -7.40 3.73 11.31
N ARG A 102 -6.80 4.16 12.42
CA ARG A 102 -5.37 3.95 12.67
C ARG A 102 -5.09 2.44 12.68
N ARG A 103 -4.03 2.02 11.99
CA ARG A 103 -3.55 0.63 12.00
C ARG A 103 -3.21 0.23 13.45
N ARG A 104 -3.68 -0.93 13.92
CA ARG A 104 -3.15 -1.53 15.17
C ARG A 104 -1.65 -1.77 14.95
N GLY A 105 -0.80 -1.05 15.68
CA GLY A 105 0.65 -1.02 15.47
C GLY A 105 1.22 0.33 15.03
N ALA A 106 0.39 1.30 14.63
CA ALA A 106 0.80 2.70 14.45
C ALA A 106 0.82 3.47 15.79
N ALA A 107 1.14 2.79 16.89
CA ALA A 107 1.54 3.48 18.11
C ALA A 107 3.01 3.86 17.90
N ALA A 108 3.25 5.12 17.51
CA ALA A 108 4.52 5.82 17.67
C ALA A 108 5.78 4.92 17.59
N SER A 109 6.07 4.34 16.43
CA SER A 109 7.46 3.96 16.15
C SER A 109 8.22 5.26 15.89
N PRO A 110 9.19 5.66 16.74
CA PRO A 110 10.03 6.83 16.46
C PRO A 110 10.81 6.70 15.13
N ASP A 111 10.85 5.51 14.54
CA ASP A 111 11.50 5.19 13.26
C ASP A 111 10.57 5.18 12.04
N SER A 112 9.32 5.63 12.13
CA SER A 112 8.50 5.79 10.91
C SER A 112 9.06 6.96 10.07
N PRO A 113 9.49 6.73 8.81
CA PRO A 113 10.06 7.80 7.97
C PRO A 113 9.07 8.96 7.70
N LEU A 114 7.77 8.71 7.86
CA LEU A 114 6.72 9.73 7.78
C LEU A 114 6.71 10.70 8.97
N ALA A 115 7.15 10.27 10.16
CA ALA A 115 7.22 11.13 11.35
C ALA A 115 8.29 12.24 11.22
N GLY A 116 9.28 12.06 10.34
CA GLY A 116 10.27 13.08 10.00
C GLY A 116 9.76 14.14 9.02
N ALA A 117 8.84 13.77 8.13
CA ALA A 117 8.28 14.68 7.13
C ALA A 117 7.31 15.69 7.77
N GLU A 118 6.48 15.25 8.71
CA GLU A 118 5.54 16.13 9.41
C GLU A 118 6.22 17.20 10.27
N ARG A 119 7.42 16.92 10.81
CA ARG A 119 8.19 17.90 11.61
C ARG A 119 8.86 19.00 10.77
N ARG A 120 9.04 18.82 9.46
CA ARG A 120 9.62 19.85 8.57
C ARG A 120 8.59 20.83 8.03
N LEU A 121 7.32 20.46 8.00
CA LEU A 121 6.23 21.33 7.57
C LEU A 121 5.68 22.22 8.69
N ALA A 122 6.02 21.93 9.94
CA ALA A 122 5.63 22.70 11.13
C ALA A 122 6.75 23.67 11.62
N ARG A 123 7.79 23.90 10.81
CA ARG A 123 8.83 24.92 11.02
C ARG A 123 8.82 25.88 9.85
#